data_AF-A0A2V1EDT4-F1
#
_entry.id   AF-A0A2V1EDT4-F1
#
_cell.length_a   1.000
_cell.length_b   1.000
_cell.length_c   1.000
_cell.angle_alpha   90.00
_cell.angle_beta   90.00
_cell.angle_gamma   90.00
#
_symmetry.space_group_name_H-M   'P 1'
#
loop_
_entity.id
_entity.type
_entity.pdbx_description
1 polymer ?
#
loop_
_entity_poly.entity_id
_entity_poly.type
_entity_poly.pdbx_seq_one_letter_code
_entity_poly.pdbx_strand_id
1 'polypeptide(L)' 'VHIQRWKGQGVGADHPDTLTSMANLAFTLKGRRHTDYAILLIDDCFKRKTTTFGPKHPNTVSSREVLAAWRLESDR' A
#
# COMPACT_ATOMS: atom_id res chain seq x y z
N VAL A 1 18.07 -8.15 -30.65
CA VAL A 1 17.82 -7.77 -29.24
C VAL A 1 16.84 -6.61 -29.19
N HIS A 2 15.56 -6.92 -29.00
CA HIS A 2 14.49 -5.92 -28.99
C HIS A 2 14.51 -5.22 -27.63
N ILE A 3 15.31 -4.16 -27.52
CA ILE A 3 15.30 -3.26 -26.37
C ILE A 3 13.96 -2.54 -26.35
N GLN A 4 12.99 -3.11 -25.63
CA GLN A 4 11.78 -2.40 -25.23
C GLN A 4 12.21 -1.29 -24.27
N ARG A 5 12.49 -0.14 -24.88
CA ARG A 5 12.74 1.13 -24.22
C ARG A 5 11.41 1.58 -23.63
N TRP A 6 11.13 1.13 -22.40
CA TRP A 6 9.97 1.55 -21.63
C TRP A 6 10.11 3.04 -21.33
N LYS A 7 9.49 3.83 -22.21
CA LYS A 7 9.32 5.27 -22.15
C LYS A 7 8.75 5.63 -20.76
N GLY A 8 9.44 6.48 -20.03
CA GLY A 8 9.08 6.88 -18.67
C GLY A 8 7.72 7.58 -18.58
N GLN A 9 6.69 6.81 -18.19
CA GLN A 9 5.39 7.33 -17.74
C GLN A 9 4.79 6.54 -16.54
N GLY A 10 5.59 5.72 -15.84
CA GLY A 10 5.07 4.93 -14.69
C GLY A 10 6.12 4.57 -13.64
N VAL A 11 7.21 5.35 -13.54
CA VAL A 11 8.33 5.05 -12.65
C VAL A 11 8.27 6.02 -11.47
N GLY A 12 7.62 5.60 -10.40
CA GLY A 12 7.63 6.33 -9.12
C GLY A 12 6.31 6.21 -8.37
N ALA A 13 6.26 5.34 -7.38
CA ALA A 13 5.22 5.20 -6.36
C ALA A 13 3.90 4.45 -6.70
N ASP A 14 3.51 4.27 -7.97
CA ASP A 14 2.27 3.53 -8.34
C ASP A 14 2.50 2.11 -8.87
N HIS A 15 3.75 1.63 -8.90
CA HIS A 15 4.01 0.25 -9.30
C HIS A 15 3.47 -0.75 -8.26
N PRO A 16 2.83 -1.87 -8.67
CA PRO A 16 2.33 -2.89 -7.75
C PRO A 16 3.38 -3.36 -6.73
N ASP A 17 4.62 -3.57 -7.18
CA ASP A 17 5.73 -3.94 -6.29
C ASP A 17 6.03 -2.86 -5.26
N THR A 18 6.04 -1.59 -5.64
CA THR A 18 6.26 -0.47 -4.71
C THR A 18 5.14 -0.39 -3.68
N LEU A 19 3.89 -0.55 -4.10
CA LEU A 19 2.73 -0.55 -3.19
C LEU A 19 2.74 -1.77 -2.26
N THR A 20 3.26 -2.91 -2.72
CA THR A 20 3.46 -4.11 -1.90
C THR A 20 4.59 -3.88 -0.88
N SER A 21 5.70 -3.26 -1.29
CA SER A 21 6.77 -2.86 -0.37
C SER A 21 6.29 -1.87 0.70
N MET A 22 5.45 -0.90 0.34
CA MET A 22 4.84 0.02 1.31
C MET A 22 3.99 -0.70 2.35
N ALA A 23 3.18 -1.69 1.92
CA ALA A 23 2.39 -2.50 2.85
C ALA A 23 3.29 -3.30 3.80
N ASN A 24 4.36 -3.92 3.29
CA ASN A 24 5.33 -4.67 4.12
C ASN A 24 6.04 -3.77 5.15
N LEU A 25 6.39 -2.54 4.76
CA LEU A 25 6.94 -1.56 5.69
C LEU A 25 5.94 -1.20 6.79
N ALA A 26 4.66 -1.05 6.45
CA ALA A 26 3.61 -0.78 7.43
C ALA A 26 3.50 -1.92 8.46
N PHE A 27 3.53 -3.18 8.01
CA PHE A 27 3.55 -4.35 8.90
C PHE A 27 4.79 -4.36 9.81
N THR A 28 5.95 -3.96 9.29
CA THR A 28 7.18 -3.85 10.09
C THR A 28 7.05 -2.78 11.17
N LEU A 29 6.46 -1.62 10.84
CA LEU A 29 6.21 -0.53 11.80
C LEU A 29 5.21 -0.96 12.89
N LYS A 30 4.15 -1.69 12.51
CA LYS A 30 3.18 -2.28 13.44
C LYS A 30 3.88 -3.18 14.48
N GLY A 31 4.77 -4.07 14.03
CA GLY A 31 5.55 -4.93 14.91
C GLY A 31 6.50 -4.18 15.86
N ARG A 32 6.94 -2.98 15.46
CA ARG A 32 7.77 -2.08 16.29
C ARG A 32 6.97 -1.17 17.23
N ARG A 33 5.67 -1.43 17.41
CA ARG A 33 4.73 -0.58 18.18
C ARG A 33 4.54 0.85 17.63
N HIS A 34 4.94 1.10 16.39
CA HIS A 34 4.66 2.36 15.68
C HIS A 34 3.34 2.23 14.91
N THR A 35 2.25 1.96 15.62
CA THR A 35 0.95 1.67 15.01
C THR A 35 0.37 2.87 14.24
N ASP A 36 0.50 4.10 14.76
CA ASP A 36 0.07 5.32 14.06
C ASP A 36 0.73 5.49 12.69
N TYR A 37 2.06 5.37 12.64
CA TYR A 37 2.81 5.45 11.38
C TYR A 37 2.45 4.31 10.42
N ALA A 38 2.21 3.11 10.95
CA ALA A 38 1.76 1.99 10.15
C ALA A 38 0.38 2.26 9.50
N ILE A 39 -0.56 2.81 10.27
CA ILE A 39 -1.91 3.18 9.80
C ILE A 39 -1.82 4.26 8.71
N LEU A 40 -1.01 5.30 8.91
CA LEU A 40 -0.83 6.34 7.89
C LEU A 40 -0.24 5.77 6.60
N LEU A 41 0.73 4.86 6.70
CA LEU A 41 1.39 4.28 5.54
C LEU A 41 0.47 3.33 4.76
N ILE A 42 -0.34 2.51 5.44
CA ILE A 42 -1.30 1.62 4.78
C ILE A 42 -2.49 2.40 4.19
N ASP A 43 -2.87 3.54 4.77
CA ASP A 43 -3.87 4.46 4.22
C ASP A 43 -3.40 5.09 2.89
N ASP A 44 -2.15 5.57 2.84
CA ASP A 44 -1.56 6.09 1.60
C ASP A 44 -1.45 4.99 0.52
N CYS A 45 -1.01 3.79 0.93
CA CYS A 45 -0.97 2.61 0.07
C CYS A 45 -2.35 2.27 -0.50
N PHE A 46 -3.41 2.31 0.31
CA PHE A 46 -4.79 2.07 -0.12
C PHE A 46 -5.27 3.11 -1.14
N LYS A 47 -4.99 4.40 -0.90
CA LYS A 47 -5.36 5.49 -1.83
C LYS A 47 -4.72 5.28 -3.20
N ARG A 48 -3.42 5.01 -3.24
CA ARG A 48 -2.68 4.75 -4.48
C ARG A 48 -3.17 3.50 -5.20
N LYS A 49 -3.36 2.39 -4.47
CA LYS A 49 -3.94 1.16 -5.03
C LYS A 49 -5.34 1.38 -5.60
N THR A 50 -6.15 2.21 -4.96
CA THR A 50 -7.49 2.57 -5.45
C THR A 50 -7.41 3.37 -6.74
N THR A 51 -6.48 4.31 -6.87
CA THR A 51 -6.26 5.08 -8.11
C THR A 51 -5.71 4.20 -9.25
N THR A 52 -4.77 3.31 -8.96
CA THR A 52 -4.08 2.50 -9.98
C THR A 52 -4.84 1.25 -10.42
N PHE A 53 -5.42 0.48 -9.48
CA PHE A 53 -6.12 -0.78 -9.78
C PHE A 53 -7.64 -0.68 -9.67
N GLY A 54 -8.15 0.39 -9.06
CA GLY A 54 -9.56 0.54 -8.73
C GLY A 54 -9.93 -0.05 -7.35
N PRO A 55 -11.12 0.32 -6.84
CA PRO A 55 -11.57 -0.05 -5.49
C PRO A 55 -11.95 -1.53 -5.34
N LYS A 56 -12.19 -2.24 -6.45
CA LYS A 56 -12.59 -3.67 -6.45
C LYS A 56 -11.41 -4.63 -6.61
N HIS A 57 -10.20 -4.13 -6.80
CA HIS A 57 -9.05 -4.99 -6.98
C HIS A 57 -8.69 -5.72 -5.67
N PRO A 58 -8.34 -7.02 -5.70
CA PRO A 58 -8.03 -7.79 -4.50
C PRO A 58 -6.96 -7.12 -3.61
N ASN A 59 -5.89 -6.60 -4.21
CA ASN A 59 -4.85 -5.88 -3.45
C ASN A 59 -5.35 -4.62 -2.71
N THR A 60 -6.37 -3.95 -3.25
CA THR A 60 -6.97 -2.76 -2.66
C THR A 60 -7.89 -3.15 -1.50
N VAL A 61 -8.69 -4.21 -1.68
CA VAL A 61 -9.57 -4.77 -0.64
C VAL A 61 -8.75 -5.25 0.55
N SER A 62 -7.66 -5.99 0.34
CA SER A 62 -6.79 -6.46 1.43
C SER A 62 -6.17 -5.30 2.22
N SER A 63 -5.71 -4.24 1.54
CA SER A 63 -5.19 -3.04 2.23
C SER A 63 -6.26 -2.33 3.07
N ARG A 64 -7.51 -2.29 2.60
CA ARG A 64 -8.64 -1.72 3.35
C ARG A 64 -8.96 -2.52 4.60
N GLU A 65 -8.98 -3.85 4.50
CA GLU A 65 -9.26 -4.74 5.64
C GLU A 65 -8.18 -4.60 6.73
N VAL A 66 -6.90 -4.56 6.32
CA VAL A 66 -5.78 -4.32 7.24
C VAL A 66 -5.91 -2.96 7.92
N LEU A 67 -6.21 -1.90 7.16
CA LEU A 67 -6.43 -0.56 7.71
C LEU A 67 -7.56 -0.53 8.74
N ALA A 68 -8.70 -1.17 8.44
CA ALA A 68 -9.85 -1.22 9.34
C ALA A 68 -9.51 -1.98 10.64
N ALA A 69 -8.83 -3.13 10.53
CA ALA A 69 -8.40 -3.90 11.69
C ALA A 69 -7.45 -3.10 12.59
N TRP A 70 -6.51 -2.35 11.99
CA TRP A 70 -5.56 -1.56 12.77
C TRP A 70 -6.18 -0.34 13.43
N ARG A 71 -7.13 0.35 12.77
CA ARG A 71 -7.86 1.46 13.39
C ARG A 71 -8.70 0.99 14.56
N LEU A 72 -9.34 -0.18 14.46
CA LEU A 72 -10.12 -0.76 15.56
C LEU A 72 -9.24 -1.14 16.76
N GLU A 73 -7.99 -1.55 16.53
CA GLU A 73 -7.05 -1.86 17.60
C GLU A 73 -6.48 -0.59 18.26
N SER A 74 -6.28 0.48 17.50
CA SER A 74 -5.84 1.77 18.04
C SER A 74 -6.91 2.51 18.84
N ASP A 75 -8.19 2.23 18.59
CA ASP A 75 -9.34 2.81 19.31
C ASP A 75 -9.68 2.06 20.62
N ARG A 76 -9.03 0.91 20.87
CA ARG A 76 -9.21 0.08 22.07
C ARG A 76 -8.20 0.41 23.16
#